data_AF-A0A829A7T3-F1
#
_entry.id   AF-A0A829A7T3-F1
#
_cell.length_a   1.000
_cell.length_b   1.000
_cell.length_c   1.000
_cell.angle_alpha   90.00
_cell.angle_beta   90.00
_cell.angle_gamma   90.00
#
_symmetry.space_group_name_H-M   'P 1'
#
loop_
_entity.id
_entity.type
_entity.pdbx_description
1 polymer ?
#
loop_
_entity_poly.entity_id
_entity_poly.type
_entity_poly.pdbx_seq_one_letter_code
_entity_poly.pdbx_strand_id
1 'polypeptide(L)' 'MKLYELLAPGGQLIIVDFDKNEQISHPKVHNGFTQEELNDRLKKTGFVSTASHTFHRGEKLFMNKHASLFLSISQKD' A
#
# COMPACT_ATOMS: atom_id res chain seq x y z
N MET A 1 -10.35 -10.21 -0.81
CA MET A 1 -9.34 -9.89 0.23
C MET A 1 -10.00 -10.03 1.59
N LYS A 2 -9.42 -10.75 2.57
CA LYS A 2 -10.09 -10.96 3.88
C LYS A 2 -10.44 -9.66 4.60
N LEU A 3 -9.64 -8.60 4.44
CA LEU A 3 -9.91 -7.29 5.03
C LEU A 3 -11.17 -6.60 4.47
N TYR A 4 -11.52 -6.83 3.20
CA TYR A 4 -12.75 -6.28 2.61
C TYR A 4 -14.01 -6.83 3.28
N GLU A 5 -14.00 -8.11 3.64
CA GLU A 5 -15.13 -8.77 4.31
C GLU A 5 -15.36 -8.26 5.74
N LEU A 6 -14.32 -7.72 6.38
CA LEU A 6 -14.40 -7.18 7.74
C LEU A 6 -15.01 -5.77 7.79
N LEU A 7 -15.03 -5.05 6.67
CA LEU A 7 -15.56 -3.70 6.62
C LEU A 7 -17.09 -3.72 6.47
N ALA A 8 -17.77 -2.88 7.23
CA ALA A 8 -19.16 -2.54 6.97
C ALA A 8 -19.29 -1.76 5.64
N PRO A 9 -20.48 -1.73 5.01
CA PRO A 9 -20.75 -0.84 3.89
C PRO A 9 -20.37 0.61 4.22
N GLY A 10 -19.74 1.31 3.27
CA GLY A 10 -19.14 2.62 3.48
C GLY A 10 -17.84 2.65 4.31
N GLY A 11 -17.36 1.51 4.82
CA GLY A 11 -16.14 1.42 5.61
C GLY A 11 -14.87 1.69 4.79
N GLN A 12 -13.83 2.19 5.46
CA GLN A 12 -12.56 2.55 4.82
C GLN A 12 -11.43 1.57 5.18
N LEU A 13 -10.63 1.23 4.18
CA LEU A 13 -9.33 0.60 4.35
C LEU A 13 -8.24 1.66 4.16
N ILE A 14 -7.36 1.81 5.15
CA ILE A 14 -6.21 2.71 5.08
C ILE A 14 -4.94 1.87 5.17
N ILE A 15 -4.05 2.00 4.19
CA ILE A 15 -2.77 1.29 4.11
C ILE A 15 -1.65 2.32 4.14
N VAL A 16 -0.68 2.10 5.04
CA VAL A 16 0.60 2.81 5.05
C VAL A 16 1.70 1.76 4.89
N ASP A 17 2.45 1.84 3.80
CA ASP A 17 3.56 0.92 3.52
C ASP A 17 4.61 1.61 2.64
N PHE A 18 5.70 0.91 2.35
CA PHE A 18 6.76 1.37 1.48
C PHE A 18 6.40 1.24 0.00
N ASP A 19 6.75 2.27 -0.78
CA ASP A 19 6.86 2.12 -2.22
C ASP A 19 7.90 1.04 -2.55
N LYS A 20 7.66 0.27 -3.61
CA LYS A 20 8.53 -0.83 -4.01
C LYS A 20 9.97 -0.38 -4.20
N ASN A 21 10.89 -1.10 -3.56
CA ASN A 21 12.32 -0.82 -3.62
C ASN A 21 13.11 -2.07 -4.01
N GLU A 22 13.58 -2.11 -5.26
CA GLU A 22 14.35 -3.25 -5.80
C GLU A 22 15.72 -3.43 -5.13
N GLN A 23 16.21 -2.46 -4.35
CA GLN A 23 17.45 -2.60 -3.57
C GLN A 23 17.23 -3.42 -2.29
N ILE A 24 15.97 -3.67 -1.91
CA ILE A 24 15.60 -4.48 -0.76
C ILE A 24 15.33 -5.89 -1.27
N SER A 25 16.26 -6.80 -1.00
CA SER A 25 16.10 -8.22 -1.31
C SER A 25 16.54 -9.03 -0.11
N HIS A 26 15.57 -9.52 0.65
CA HIS A 26 15.81 -10.38 1.80
C HIS A 26 14.63 -11.34 1.99
N PRO A 27 14.86 -12.64 2.24
CA PRO A 27 13.80 -13.67 2.28
C PRO A 27 12.71 -13.43 3.34
N LYS A 28 12.97 -12.56 4.32
CA LYS A 28 12.04 -12.22 5.41
C LYS A 28 11.41 -10.83 5.31
N VAL A 29 11.73 -10.06 4.27
CA VAL A 29 11.32 -8.66 4.15
C VAL A 29 10.63 -8.45 2.80
N HIS A 30 9.36 -8.04 2.83
CA HIS A 30 8.66 -7.57 1.64
C HIS A 30 9.24 -6.23 1.20
N ASN A 31 9.54 -6.05 -0.08
CA ASN A 31 10.23 -4.86 -0.57
C ASN A 31 9.31 -3.69 -0.92
N GLY A 32 8.05 -3.72 -0.46
CA GLY A 32 7.04 -2.69 -0.74
C GLY A 32 6.22 -3.00 -2.00
N PHE A 33 5.31 -2.09 -2.34
CA PHE A 33 4.39 -2.23 -3.46
C PHE A 33 4.56 -1.12 -4.49
N THR A 34 4.28 -1.42 -5.76
CA THR A 34 3.94 -0.33 -6.67
C THR A 34 2.54 0.16 -6.32
N GLN A 35 2.33 1.48 -6.22
CA GLN A 35 0.99 1.98 -5.87
C GLN A 35 -0.07 1.58 -6.93
N GLU A 36 0.35 1.40 -8.18
CA GLU A 36 -0.49 0.90 -9.26
C GLU A 36 -0.95 -0.54 -9.04
N GLU A 37 -0.04 -1.48 -8.71
CA GLU A 37 -0.43 -2.88 -8.52
C GLU A 37 -1.36 -3.05 -7.31
N LEU A 38 -1.13 -2.24 -6.25
CA LEU A 38 -1.98 -2.25 -5.07
C LEU A 38 -3.37 -1.71 -5.41
N ASN A 39 -3.44 -0.58 -6.12
CA ASN A 39 -4.71 0.01 -6.57
C ASN A 39 -5.53 -0.97 -7.41
N ASP A 40 -4.89 -1.66 -8.36
CA ASP A 40 -5.57 -2.64 -9.21
C ASP A 40 -6.09 -3.83 -8.40
N ARG A 41 -5.35 -4.30 -7.39
CA ARG A 41 -5.79 -5.37 -6.49
C ARG A 41 -6.97 -4.94 -5.62
N LEU A 42 -6.97 -3.70 -5.14
CA LEU A 42 -8.06 -3.12 -4.35
C LEU A 42 -9.34 -2.98 -5.19
N LYS A 43 -9.23 -2.45 -6.41
CA LYS A 43 -10.36 -2.39 -7.34
C LYS A 43 -10.92 -3.77 -7.68
N LYS A 44 -10.06 -4.73 -8.02
CA LYS A 44 -10.47 -6.13 -8.30
C LYS A 44 -11.13 -6.82 -7.10
N THR A 45 -10.85 -6.35 -5.88
CA THR A 45 -11.48 -6.86 -4.66
C THR A 45 -12.91 -6.32 -4.46
N GLY A 46 -13.25 -5.16 -5.03
CA GLY A 46 -14.57 -4.52 -4.88
C GLY A 46 -14.55 -3.16 -4.18
N PHE A 47 -13.38 -2.58 -3.90
CA PHE A 47 -13.31 -1.20 -3.41
C PHE A 47 -13.63 -0.21 -4.55
N VAL A 48 -14.48 0.78 -4.29
CA VAL A 48 -15.00 1.69 -5.34
C VAL A 48 -14.26 3.00 -5.49
N SER A 49 -13.67 3.49 -4.40
CA SER A 49 -12.73 4.60 -4.42
C SER A 49 -11.40 4.09 -3.92
N THR A 50 -10.31 4.48 -4.58
CA THR A 50 -8.96 4.20 -4.11
C THR A 50 -8.07 5.36 -4.54
N ALA A 51 -7.51 6.05 -3.56
CA ALA A 51 -6.52 7.09 -3.74
C ALA A 51 -5.22 6.64 -3.08
N SER A 52 -4.08 6.92 -3.70
CA SER A 52 -2.77 6.63 -3.14
C SER A 52 -1.80 7.74 -3.50
N HIS A 53 -0.94 8.12 -2.56
CA HIS A 53 0.16 9.03 -2.81
C HIS A 53 1.33 8.78 -1.86
N THR A 54 2.54 9.06 -2.32
CA THR A 54 3.74 9.09 -1.49
C THR A 54 3.72 10.35 -0.61
N PHE A 55 3.72 10.18 0.72
CA PHE A 55 3.69 11.30 1.67
C PHE A 55 5.05 11.55 2.36
N HIS A 56 5.98 10.61 2.29
CA HIS A 56 7.30 10.76 2.92
C HIS A 56 8.42 10.06 2.13
N ARG A 57 9.62 10.64 2.16
CA ARG A 57 10.85 10.11 1.52
C ARG A 57 12.04 10.31 2.46
N GLY A 58 12.98 9.35 2.48
CA GLY A 58 14.18 9.45 3.30
C GLY A 58 15.31 8.53 2.84
N GLU A 59 16.57 8.94 3.05
CA GLU A 59 17.76 8.26 2.50
C GLU A 59 18.17 6.96 3.21
N LYS A 60 17.72 6.75 4.44
CA LYS A 60 18.05 5.57 5.26
C LYS A 60 16.80 4.95 5.88
N LEU A 61 15.67 5.16 5.21
CA LEU A 61 14.35 4.93 5.77
C LEU A 61 13.97 3.44 5.78
N PHE A 62 14.46 2.66 4.80
CA PHE A 62 14.17 1.22 4.72
C PHE A 62 15.46 0.43 4.57
N MET A 63 15.83 -0.37 5.59
CA MET A 63 17.08 -1.13 5.65
C MET A 63 18.32 -0.29 5.30
N ASN A 64 18.38 0.95 5.79
CA ASN A 64 19.48 1.90 5.52
C ASN A 64 19.63 2.28 4.03
N LYS A 65 18.55 2.15 3.25
CA LYS A 65 18.46 2.60 1.85
C LYS A 65 17.47 3.75 1.70
N HIS A 66 17.62 4.48 0.58
CA HIS A 66 16.64 5.49 0.17
C HIS A 66 15.30 4.79 -0.09
N ALA A 67 14.24 5.29 0.51
CA ALA A 67 12.90 4.74 0.35
C ALA A 67 11.84 5.81 0.55
N SER A 68 10.61 5.46 0.22
CA SER A 68 9.45 6.30 0.38
C SER A 68 8.25 5.53 0.92
N LEU A 69 7.41 6.23 1.67
CA LEU A 69 6.17 5.69 2.24
C LEU A 69 4.98 6.29 1.49
N PHE A 70 4.00 5.45 1.19
CA PHE A 70 2.73 5.87 0.62
C PHE A 70 1.59 5.70 1.63
N LEU A 71 0.54 6.48 1.41
CA LEU A 71 -0.75 6.35 2.07
C LEU A 71 -1.77 6.01 0.99
N SER A 72 -2.45 4.88 1.13
CA SER A 72 -3.58 4.48 0.30
C SER A 72 -4.86 4.44 1.13
N ILE A 73 -5.93 5.02 0.59
CA ILE A 73 -7.26 5.04 1.21
C ILE A 73 -8.24 4.47 0.19
N SER A 74 -8.98 3.44 0.61
CA SER A 74 -10.01 2.79 -0.20
C SER A 74 -11.32 2.67 0.56
N GLN A 75 -12.45 2.73 -0.15
CA GLN A 75 -13.78 2.62 0.45
C GLN A 75 -14.53 1.41 -0.10
N LYS A 76 -15.16 0.67 0.81
CA LYS A 76 -16.12 -0.39 0.50
C LYS A 76 -17.49 0.23 0.22
N ASP A 77 -18.16 -0.28 -0.81
CA ASP A 77 -19.57 0.03 -1.07
C ASP A 77 -20.46 -0.34 0.12
#